data_AF-A0A366C1X5-F1
#
_entry.id   AF-A0A366C1X5-F1
#
_cell.length_a   1.000
_cell.length_b   1.000
_cell.length_c   1.000
_cell.angle_alpha   90.00
_cell.angle_beta   90.00
_cell.angle_gamma   90.00
#
_symmetry.space_group_name_H-M   'P 1'
#
loop_
_entity.id
_entity.type
_entity.pdbx_description
1 polymer ?
#
loop_
_entity_poly.entity_id
_entity_poly.type
_entity_poly.pdbx_seq_one_letter_code
_entity_poly.pdbx_strand_id
1 'polypeptide(L)'
;MTTLSNDVLDAGLQEIRDAASPVLYLCSQEPTTYAEASSTYKLGTKASPTIGAQAPRTGGGRKIEIGTFTDGTVDATGTATHWALVDGATSRLLATLPVPAPQAVTSGNPLSLTSAIEIGFSPAA
;
A
#
# COMPACT_ATOMS: atom_id res chain seq x y z
N MET A 1 -1.58 -28.50 8.01
CA MET A 1 -1.16 -27.15 7.62
C MET A 1 -0.81 -27.19 6.14
N THR A 2 -1.47 -26.41 5.30
CA THR A 2 -1.16 -26.32 3.87
C THR A 2 -0.13 -25.23 3.68
N THR A 3 0.95 -25.53 2.98
CA THR A 3 1.98 -24.55 2.60
C THR A 3 1.95 -24.35 1.09
N LEU A 4 2.16 -23.11 0.65
CA LEU A 4 2.32 -22.75 -0.75
C LEU A 4 3.81 -22.56 -1.05
N SER A 5 4.23 -22.86 -2.28
CA SER A 5 5.61 -22.59 -2.70
C SER A 5 5.85 -21.08 -2.77
N ASN A 6 7.12 -20.69 -2.60
CA ASN A 6 7.53 -19.30 -2.75
C ASN A 6 7.17 -18.74 -4.13
N ASP A 7 7.23 -19.56 -5.19
CA ASP A 7 6.89 -19.14 -6.55
C ASP A 7 5.41 -18.74 -6.69
N VAL A 8 4.51 -19.45 -6.02
CA VAL A 8 3.07 -19.11 -6.01
C VAL A 8 2.84 -17.79 -5.27
N LEU A 9 3.50 -17.60 -4.13
CA LEU A 9 3.43 -16.35 -3.39
C LEU A 9 4.05 -15.19 -4.20
N ASP A 10 5.17 -15.42 -4.87
CA ASP A 10 5.85 -14.44 -5.70
C ASP A 10 5.04 -14.05 -6.94
N ALA A 11 4.26 -14.98 -7.52
CA ALA A 11 3.32 -14.69 -8.59
C ALA A 11 2.21 -13.73 -8.13
N GLY A 12 1.64 -13.94 -6.94
CA GLY A 12 0.67 -13.01 -6.37
C GLY A 12 1.25 -11.62 -6.09
N LEU A 13 2.51 -11.55 -5.65
CA LEU A 13 3.21 -10.27 -5.48
C LEU A 13 3.55 -9.62 -6.83
N GLN A 14 3.84 -10.42 -7.85
CA GLN A 14 4.12 -9.95 -9.21
C GLN A 14 2.91 -9.20 -9.78
N GLU A 15 1.69 -9.69 -9.54
CA GLU A 15 0.45 -8.99 -9.93
C GLU A 15 0.31 -7.59 -9.33
N ILE A 16 0.84 -7.37 -8.12
CA ILE A 16 0.86 -6.04 -7.49
C ILE A 16 1.96 -5.17 -8.12
N ARG A 17 3.12 -5.75 -8.41
CA ARG A 17 4.26 -5.05 -9.02
C ARG A 17 3.98 -4.61 -10.46
N ASP A 18 3.21 -5.39 -11.20
CA ASP A 18 2.85 -5.14 -12.60
C ASP A 18 1.65 -4.21 -12.77
N ALA A 19 1.20 -3.56 -11.69
CA ALA A 19 0.21 -2.49 -11.78
C ALA A 19 0.66 -1.43 -12.79
N ALA A 20 -0.18 -1.16 -13.79
CA ALA A 20 0.19 -0.26 -14.88
C ALA A 20 0.24 1.21 -14.45
N SER A 21 -0.59 1.59 -13.47
CA SER A 21 -0.57 2.93 -12.87
C SER A 21 -0.70 2.83 -11.35
N PRO A 22 0.39 2.49 -10.63
CA PRO A 22 0.34 2.33 -9.18
C PRO A 22 0.16 3.70 -8.51
N VAL A 23 -0.80 3.77 -7.59
CA VAL A 23 -1.01 4.94 -6.74
C VAL A 23 -1.19 4.48 -5.30
N LEU A 24 -0.46 5.09 -4.38
CA LEU A 24 -0.61 4.86 -2.96
C LEU A 24 -1.44 5.98 -2.34
N TYR A 25 -2.55 5.62 -1.72
CA TYR A 25 -3.41 6.54 -0.99
C TYR A 25 -3.26 6.36 0.52
N LEU A 26 -3.21 7.48 1.23
CA LEU A 26 -3.41 7.54 2.67
C LEU A 26 -4.90 7.73 2.94
N CYS A 27 -5.51 6.86 3.74
CA CYS A 27 -6.95 6.80 3.94
C CYS A 27 -7.36 6.97 5.42
N SER A 28 -8.56 7.53 5.64
CA SER A 28 -9.14 7.71 6.98
C SER A 28 -9.62 6.41 7.64
N GLN A 29 -9.88 5.38 6.83
CA GLN A 29 -10.29 4.04 7.24
C GLN A 29 -9.89 3.02 6.16
N GLU A 30 -10.04 1.72 6.44
CA GLU A 30 -9.73 0.67 5.47
C GLU A 30 -10.69 0.73 4.27
N PRO A 31 -10.19 0.95 3.05
CA PRO A 31 -11.01 0.85 1.85
C PRO A 31 -11.23 -0.60 1.45
N THR A 32 -12.42 -0.92 0.98
CA THR A 32 -12.75 -2.24 0.40
C THR A 32 -12.83 -2.20 -1.12
N THR A 33 -12.85 -0.99 -1.70
CA THR A 33 -12.93 -0.76 -3.14
C THR A 33 -11.96 0.33 -3.62
N TYR A 34 -11.72 0.36 -4.93
CA TYR A 34 -10.94 1.43 -5.57
C TYR A 34 -11.54 2.82 -5.35
N ALA A 35 -12.88 2.95 -5.44
CA ALA A 35 -13.56 4.22 -5.29
C ALA A 35 -13.45 4.77 -3.85
N GLU A 36 -13.52 3.87 -2.86
CA GLU A 36 -13.29 4.24 -1.46
C GLU A 36 -11.88 4.75 -1.23
N ALA A 37 -10.86 4.08 -1.79
CA ALA A 37 -9.46 4.48 -1.64
C ALA A 37 -9.14 5.79 -2.38
N SER A 38 -9.63 5.96 -3.60
CA SER A 38 -9.26 7.08 -4.49
C SER A 38 -10.08 8.35 -4.28
N SER A 39 -11.24 8.24 -3.61
CA SER A 39 -12.16 9.37 -3.40
C SER A 39 -12.75 9.42 -1.99
N THR A 40 -13.50 8.40 -1.56
CA THR A 40 -14.34 8.50 -0.33
C THR A 40 -13.53 8.68 0.95
N TYR A 41 -12.43 7.95 1.10
CA TYR A 41 -11.61 7.93 2.32
C TYR A 41 -10.24 8.57 2.12
N LYS A 42 -9.97 9.13 0.94
CA LYS A 42 -8.66 9.68 0.58
C LYS A 42 -8.32 10.92 1.42
N LEU A 43 -7.18 10.85 2.10
CA LEU A 43 -6.55 11.95 2.81
C LEU A 43 -5.24 12.40 2.16
N GLY A 44 -4.55 11.51 1.45
CA GLY A 44 -3.32 11.85 0.74
C GLY A 44 -3.02 10.92 -0.41
N THR A 45 -2.16 11.38 -1.30
CA THR A 45 -1.81 10.72 -2.55
C THR A 45 -0.30 10.69 -2.75
N LYS A 46 0.22 9.53 -3.12
CA LYS A 46 1.53 9.37 -3.74
C LYS A 46 1.35 8.65 -5.08
N ALA A 47 1.51 9.41 -6.16
CA ALA A 47 1.55 8.86 -7.51
C ALA A 47 2.89 8.14 -7.76
N SER A 48 2.82 7.03 -8.48
CA SER A 48 3.99 6.24 -8.91
C SER A 48 4.94 5.92 -7.74
N PRO A 49 4.46 5.25 -6.67
CA PRO A 49 5.33 4.81 -5.60
C PRO A 49 6.35 3.79 -6.12
N THR A 50 7.56 3.80 -5.57
CA THR A 50 8.56 2.78 -5.89
C THR A 50 8.17 1.46 -5.23
N ILE A 51 7.93 0.42 -6.05
CA ILE A 51 7.64 -0.93 -5.56
C ILE A 51 8.88 -1.80 -5.74
N GLY A 52 9.43 -2.28 -4.63
CA GLY A 52 10.61 -3.14 -4.60
C GLY A 52 10.39 -4.52 -5.23
N ALA A 53 11.49 -5.25 -5.44
CA ALA A 53 11.44 -6.64 -5.89
C ALA A 53 10.90 -7.57 -4.81
N GLN A 54 10.45 -8.76 -5.22
CA GLN A 54 10.07 -9.81 -4.28
C GLN A 54 11.26 -10.25 -3.43
N ALA A 55 11.03 -10.41 -2.13
CA ALA A 55 12.03 -10.80 -1.15
C ALA A 55 11.44 -11.74 -0.10
N PRO A 56 12.29 -12.54 0.59
CA PRO A 56 11.83 -13.30 1.75
C PRO A 56 11.37 -12.35 2.86
N ARG A 57 10.25 -12.69 3.50
CA ARG A 57 9.73 -11.94 4.65
C ARG A 57 10.30 -12.49 5.96
N THR A 58 10.61 -11.61 6.91
CA THR A 58 11.04 -12.01 8.26
C THR A 58 9.96 -12.84 8.93
N GLY A 59 10.33 -13.99 9.50
CA GLY A 59 9.39 -14.95 10.10
C GLY A 59 8.78 -15.94 9.11
N GLY A 60 9.03 -15.78 7.80
CA GLY A 60 8.55 -16.66 6.73
C GLY A 60 7.59 -15.99 5.76
N GLY A 61 7.41 -16.59 4.58
CA GLY A 61 6.61 -16.04 3.48
C GLY A 61 7.39 -15.14 2.53
N ARG A 62 6.66 -14.40 1.70
CA ARG A 62 7.19 -13.52 0.64
C ARG A 62 6.61 -12.12 0.76
N LYS A 63 7.43 -11.11 0.45
CA LYS A 63 7.04 -9.70 0.51
C LYS A 63 7.58 -8.89 -0.67
N ILE A 64 6.97 -7.73 -0.85
CA ILE A 64 7.49 -6.57 -1.58
C ILE A 64 7.48 -5.38 -0.62
N GLU A 65 8.19 -4.32 -0.97
CA GLU A 65 8.26 -3.10 -0.17
C GLU A 65 7.87 -1.89 -1.00
N ILE A 66 7.03 -1.03 -0.44
CA ILE A 66 6.86 0.32 -0.96
C ILE A 66 8.00 1.17 -0.39
N GLY A 67 8.82 1.71 -1.29
CA GLY A 67 9.96 2.55 -0.95
C GLY A 67 9.57 3.85 -0.25
N THR A 68 10.52 4.44 0.45
CA THR A 68 10.35 5.75 1.10
C THR A 68 10.19 6.85 0.06
N PHE A 69 9.51 7.94 0.46
CA PHE A 69 9.27 9.08 -0.41
C PHE A 69 9.03 10.35 0.41
N THR A 70 9.18 11.50 -0.22
CA THR A 70 8.91 12.83 0.39
C THR A 70 8.03 13.72 -0.48
N ASP A 71 7.65 13.23 -1.65
CA ASP A 71 6.98 13.96 -2.72
C ASP A 71 5.50 13.57 -2.87
N GLY A 72 4.88 13.03 -1.81
CA GLY A 72 3.43 12.86 -1.74
C GLY A 72 2.73 14.14 -1.31
N THR A 73 1.41 14.17 -1.47
CA THR A 73 0.54 15.28 -1.05
C THR A 73 -0.50 14.82 -0.05
N VAL A 74 -0.77 15.62 0.98
CA VAL A 74 -1.98 15.49 1.79
C VAL A 74 -3.09 16.29 1.11
N ASP A 75 -4.10 15.59 0.60
CA ASP A 75 -5.21 16.18 -0.15
C ASP A 75 -6.31 16.71 0.79
N ALA A 76 -6.54 16.05 1.93
CA ALA A 76 -7.59 16.41 2.88
C ALA A 76 -7.12 16.30 4.34
N THR A 77 -7.67 17.15 5.20
CA THR A 77 -7.40 17.12 6.64
C THR A 77 -8.22 16.01 7.31
N GLY A 78 -7.59 15.21 8.15
CA GLY A 78 -8.25 14.13 8.86
C GLY A 78 -7.29 13.27 9.66
N THR A 79 -7.78 12.15 10.19
CA THR A 79 -6.97 11.15 10.87
C THR A 79 -6.75 9.97 9.93
N ALA A 80 -5.51 9.79 9.48
CA ALA A 80 -5.11 8.67 8.66
C ALA A 80 -4.92 7.40 9.49
N THR A 81 -5.51 6.31 9.02
CA THR A 81 -5.44 5.00 9.69
C THR A 81 -5.00 3.88 8.78
N HIS A 82 -5.11 4.04 7.45
CA HIS A 82 -4.79 3.00 6.48
C HIS A 82 -4.03 3.54 5.27
N TRP A 83 -3.21 2.68 4.69
CA TRP A 83 -2.65 2.81 3.35
C TRP A 83 -3.46 1.93 2.40
N ALA A 84 -3.66 2.41 1.17
CA ALA A 84 -4.27 1.64 0.09
C ALA A 84 -3.44 1.80 -1.18
N LEU A 85 -2.95 0.68 -1.71
CA LEU A 85 -2.30 0.63 -3.01
C LEU A 85 -3.34 0.23 -4.06
N VAL A 86 -3.41 1.01 -5.13
CA VAL A 86 -4.33 0.78 -6.24
C VAL A 86 -3.60 0.73 -7.57
N ASP A 87 -4.26 0.17 -8.57
CA ASP A 87 -3.94 0.38 -9.98
C ASP A 87 -4.99 1.32 -10.61
N GLY A 88 -4.56 2.55 -10.90
CA GLY A 88 -5.40 3.57 -11.52
C GLY A 88 -5.74 3.30 -12.99
N ALA A 89 -4.99 2.42 -13.67
CA ALA A 89 -5.28 2.07 -15.06
C ALA A 89 -6.47 1.11 -15.15
N THR A 90 -6.60 0.20 -14.18
CA THR A 90 -7.64 -0.83 -14.15
C THR A 90 -8.72 -0.58 -13.10
N SER A 91 -8.64 0.54 -12.37
CA SER A 91 -9.55 0.89 -11.26
C SER A 91 -9.64 -0.22 -10.19
N ARG A 92 -8.50 -0.82 -9.83
CA ARG A 92 -8.44 -1.98 -8.92
C ARG A 92 -7.77 -1.60 -7.60
N LEU A 93 -8.34 -2.08 -6.49
CA LEU A 93 -7.68 -2.08 -5.18
C LEU A 93 -6.75 -3.29 -5.11
N LEU A 94 -5.46 -3.06 -4.83
CA LEU A 94 -4.43 -4.10 -4.83
C LEU A 94 -4.09 -4.58 -3.42
N ALA A 95 -3.93 -3.65 -2.48
CA ALA A 95 -3.59 -3.96 -1.10
C ALA A 95 -4.04 -2.85 -0.15
N THR A 96 -4.38 -3.23 1.07
CA THR A 96 -4.62 -2.33 2.20
C THR A 96 -3.73 -2.72 3.36
N LEU A 97 -3.23 -1.72 4.09
CA LEU A 97 -2.41 -1.93 5.27
C LEU A 97 -2.75 -0.89 6.34
N PRO A 98 -2.79 -1.26 7.63
CA PRO A 98 -2.95 -0.28 8.69
C PRO A 98 -1.70 0.60 8.81
N VAL A 99 -1.91 1.87 9.14
CA VAL A 99 -0.85 2.76 9.63
C VAL A 99 -0.57 2.35 11.09
N PRO A 100 0.68 2.06 11.49
CA PRO A 100 0.99 1.54 12.83
C PRO A 100 0.48 2.40 14.00
N ALA A 101 0.40 3.72 13.79
CA ALA A 101 -0.23 4.66 14.69
C ALA A 101 -1.06 5.66 13.88
N PRO A 102 -2.36 5.84 14.18
CA PRO A 102 -3.17 6.84 13.50
C PRO A 102 -2.52 8.22 13.55
N GLN A 103 -2.51 8.92 12.41
CA GLN A 103 -1.84 10.20 12.28
C GLN A 103 -2.81 11.28 11.84
N ALA A 104 -2.86 12.40 12.56
CA ALA A 104 -3.54 13.58 12.08
C ALA A 104 -2.74 14.21 10.94
N VAL A 105 -3.40 14.44 9.81
CA VAL A 105 -2.82 15.09 8.62
C VAL A 105 -3.60 16.34 8.28
N THR A 106 -2.92 17.34 7.70
CA THR A 106 -3.53 18.61 7.30
C THR A 106 -3.34 18.81 5.81
N SER A 107 -4.43 19.13 5.12
CA SER A 107 -4.42 19.39 3.67
C SER A 107 -3.37 20.44 3.29
N GLY A 108 -2.65 20.18 2.19
CA GLY A 108 -1.58 21.04 1.69
C GLY A 108 -0.20 20.75 2.27
N ASN A 109 -0.10 19.95 3.34
CA ASN A 109 1.20 19.50 3.83
C ASN A 109 1.81 18.43 2.91
N PRO A 110 3.14 18.34 2.82
CA PRO A 110 3.80 17.23 2.14
C PRO A 110 3.50 15.91 2.87
N LEU A 111 3.23 14.87 2.09
CA LEU A 111 3.15 13.50 2.59
C LEU A 111 4.49 12.82 2.38
N SER A 112 5.12 12.41 3.47
CA SER A 112 6.40 11.69 3.45
C SER A 112 6.27 10.35 4.16
N LEU A 113 6.91 9.34 3.59
CA LEU A 113 7.08 8.03 4.17
C LEU A 113 8.56 7.83 4.46
N THR A 114 8.92 7.78 5.74
CA THR A 114 10.32 7.68 6.20
C THR A 114 10.79 6.25 6.40
N SER A 115 9.87 5.28 6.43
CA SER A 115 10.14 3.85 6.55
C SER A 115 9.34 3.09 5.51
N ALA A 116 9.97 2.12 4.84
CA ALA A 116 9.30 1.31 3.83
C ALA A 116 8.08 0.56 4.41
N ILE A 117 7.06 0.37 3.57
CA ILE A 117 5.85 -0.40 3.92
C ILE A 117 6.00 -1.80 3.32
N GLU A 118 5.94 -2.83 4.15
CA GLU A 118 6.00 -4.22 3.70
C GLU A 118 4.60 -4.74 3.32
N ILE A 119 4.43 -5.16 2.06
CA ILE A 119 3.24 -5.88 1.60
C ILE A 119 3.64 -7.32 1.33
N GLY A 120 2.97 -8.29 1.94
CA GLY A 120 3.36 -9.67 1.75
C GLY A 120 2.43 -10.68 2.39
N PHE A 121 2.64 -11.93 2.01
CA PHE A 121 1.96 -13.07 2.63
C PHE A 121 2.69 -13.43 3.92
N SER A 122 1.95 -13.43 5.03
CA SER A 122 2.45 -13.97 6.31
C SER A 122 2.67 -15.49 6.20
N PRO A 123 3.51 -16.08 7.06
CA PRO A 123 3.58 -17.54 7.18
C PRO A 123 2.21 -18.11 7.57
N ALA A 124 1.98 -19.38 7.28
CA ALA A 124 0.89 -20.11 7.92
C ALA A 124 1.15 -20.15 9.44
N ALA A 125 0.18 -19.67 10.23
CA ALA A 125 0.19 -19.72 11.70
C ALA A 125 0.11 -21.17 12.20
#